data_AF-T1CLE0-F1
#
_entry.id   AF-T1CLE0-F1
#
_cell.length_a   1.000
_cell.length_b   1.000
_cell.length_c   1.000
_cell.angle_alpha   90.00
_cell.angle_beta   90.00
_cell.angle_gamma   90.00
#
_symmetry.space_group_name_H-M   'P 1'
#
loop_
_entity.id
_entity.type
_entity.pdbx_description
1 polymer ?
#
loop_
_entity_poly.entity_id
_entity_poly.type
_entity_poly.pdbx_seq_one_letter_code
_entity_poly.pdbx_strand_id
1 'polypeptide(L)'
;MVQSAKPVPPIWCPGCGDFGVLAALKKAALEQKVATHDLVLVGGIGCSGSIHNFLEVNGIHALHGRLLAQAVGVKLANPALTVVAAGGDGDGYA
;
A
#
# COMPACT_ATOMS: atom_id res chain seq x y z
N MET A 1 -21.17 -2.87 -4.34
CA MET A 1 -19.96 -3.63 -4.75
C MET A 1 -18.95 -2.62 -5.27
N VAL A 2 -18.05 -2.13 -4.43
CA VAL A 2 -16.94 -1.28 -4.90
C VAL A 2 -15.88 -2.25 -5.42
N GLN A 3 -15.66 -2.29 -6.73
CA GLN A 3 -14.58 -3.07 -7.32
C GLN A 3 -13.24 -2.38 -6.99
N SER A 4 -12.32 -3.12 -6.38
CA SER A 4 -10.92 -2.72 -6.27
C SER A 4 -10.34 -2.47 -7.67
N ALA A 5 -9.45 -1.49 -7.81
CA ALA A 5 -8.75 -1.25 -9.07
C ALA A 5 -7.95 -2.50 -9.47
N LYS A 6 -7.92 -2.81 -10.78
CA LYS A 6 -7.10 -3.92 -11.29
C LYS A 6 -5.61 -3.56 -11.13
N PRO A 7 -4.79 -4.48 -10.59
CA PRO A 7 -3.37 -4.23 -10.44
C PRO A 7 -2.68 -4.12 -11.80
N VAL A 8 -1.70 -3.23 -11.90
CA VAL A 8 -0.82 -3.09 -13.07
C VAL A 8 0.54 -3.76 -12.81
N PRO A 9 1.30 -4.12 -13.85
CA PRO A 9 2.66 -4.63 -13.67
C PRO A 9 3.56 -3.60 -12.97
N PRO A 10 4.44 -4.01 -12.03
CA PRO A 10 5.40 -3.12 -11.41
C PRO A 10 6.35 -2.48 -12.44
N ILE A 11 6.65 -1.21 -12.23
CA ILE A 11 7.52 -0.39 -13.11
C ILE A 11 8.95 -0.23 -12.57
N TRP A 12 9.30 -0.94 -11.49
CA TRP A 12 10.60 -0.84 -10.85
C TRP A 12 11.73 -1.45 -11.69
N CYS A 13 12.95 -0.97 -11.46
CA CYS A 13 14.15 -1.50 -12.11
C CYS A 13 14.33 -3.00 -11.84
N PRO A 14 14.86 -3.78 -12.80
CA PRO A 14 15.21 -5.17 -12.57
C PRO A 14 16.16 -5.32 -11.37
N GLY A 15 15.81 -6.21 -10.42
CA GLY A 15 16.57 -6.42 -9.18
C GLY A 15 16.25 -5.45 -8.04
N CYS A 16 15.27 -4.55 -8.19
CA CYS A 16 14.83 -3.67 -7.12
C CYS A 16 14.27 -4.47 -5.91
N GLY A 17 14.61 -4.04 -4.69
CA GLY A 17 14.14 -4.69 -3.46
C GLY A 17 12.63 -4.58 -3.22
N ASP A 18 11.96 -3.58 -3.82
CA ASP A 18 10.51 -3.38 -3.67
C ASP A 18 9.69 -4.57 -4.21
N PHE A 19 10.23 -5.35 -5.16
CA PHE A 19 9.63 -6.62 -5.57
C PHE A 19 9.52 -7.61 -4.41
N GLY A 20 10.55 -7.67 -3.56
CA GLY A 20 10.56 -8.51 -2.37
C GLY A 20 9.55 -8.02 -1.33
N VAL A 21 9.47 -6.70 -1.12
CA VAL A 21 8.49 -6.08 -0.21
C VAL A 21 7.06 -6.36 -0.67
N LEU A 22 6.78 -6.20 -1.97
CA LEU A 22 5.49 -6.50 -2.59
C LEU A 22 5.10 -7.98 -2.39
N ALA A 23 6.03 -8.90 -2.63
CA ALA A 23 5.80 -10.33 -2.44
C ALA A 23 5.53 -10.68 -0.97
N ALA A 24 6.28 -10.07 -0.04
CA ALA A 24 6.10 -10.25 1.40
C ALA A 24 4.74 -9.71 1.88
N LEU A 25 4.32 -8.53 1.43
CA LEU A 25 3.02 -7.95 1.75
C LEU A 25 1.88 -8.84 1.25
N LYS A 26 1.97 -9.32 0.00
CA LYS A 26 0.97 -10.24 -0.57
C LYS A 26 0.87 -11.52 0.26
N LYS A 27 2.01 -12.11 0.61
CA LYS A 27 2.07 -13.33 1.42
C LYS A 27 1.46 -13.10 2.81
N ALA A 28 1.83 -12.01 3.48
CA ALA A 28 1.31 -11.68 4.81
C ALA A 28 -0.22 -11.48 4.80
N ALA A 29 -0.77 -10.78 3.80
CA ALA A 29 -2.21 -10.60 3.67
C ALA A 29 -2.96 -11.94 3.52
N LEU A 30 -2.42 -12.87 2.74
CA LEU A 30 -2.98 -14.20 2.56
C LEU A 30 -2.91 -15.05 3.85
N GLU A 31 -1.77 -15.05 4.54
CA GLU A 31 -1.58 -15.81 5.79
C GLU A 31 -2.49 -15.30 6.91
N GLN A 32 -2.71 -13.99 6.98
CA GLN A 32 -3.62 -13.35 7.94
C GLN A 32 -5.09 -13.40 7.49
N LYS A 33 -5.38 -13.96 6.30
CA LYS A 33 -6.74 -14.07 5.73
C LYS A 33 -7.45 -12.72 5.62
N VAL A 34 -6.70 -11.65 5.34
CA VAL A 34 -7.28 -10.32 5.14
C VAL A 34 -7.88 -10.27 3.74
N ALA A 35 -9.19 -10.01 3.67
CA ALA A 35 -9.85 -9.85 2.38
C ALA A 35 -9.32 -8.59 1.67
N THR A 36 -9.22 -8.66 0.34
CA THR A 36 -8.71 -7.55 -0.48
C THR A 36 -9.49 -6.25 -0.29
N HIS A 37 -10.80 -6.35 -0.07
CA HIS A 37 -11.67 -5.19 0.18
C HIS A 37 -11.58 -4.63 1.60
N ASP A 38 -11.00 -5.38 2.55
CA ASP A 38 -10.74 -4.93 3.92
C ASP A 38 -9.32 -4.41 4.12
N LEU A 39 -8.44 -4.60 3.12
CA LEU A 39 -7.08 -4.10 3.10
C LEU A 39 -7.03 -2.75 2.38
N VAL A 40 -6.45 -1.75 3.05
CA VAL A 40 -6.11 -0.46 2.47
C VAL A 40 -4.59 -0.27 2.49
N LEU A 41 -4.00 -0.09 1.32
CA LEU A 41 -2.58 0.27 1.17
C LEU A 41 -2.46 1.76 0.87
N VAL A 42 -1.84 2.50 1.77
CA VAL A 42 -1.55 3.93 1.63
C VAL A 42 -0.09 4.10 1.23
N GLY A 43 0.13 4.48 -0.03
CA GLY A 43 1.43 4.74 -0.62
C GLY A 43 1.86 6.19 -0.47
N GLY A 44 3.13 6.43 -0.16
CA GLY A 44 3.76 7.77 -0.23
C GLY A 44 4.07 8.23 -1.65
N ILE A 45 4.97 9.21 -1.80
CA ILE A 45 5.56 9.60 -3.10
C ILE A 45 6.98 9.02 -3.24
N GLY A 46 7.24 8.38 -4.37
CA GLY A 46 8.52 7.74 -4.69
C GLY A 46 8.32 6.37 -5.35
N CYS A 47 9.41 5.68 -5.70
CA CYS A 47 9.34 4.33 -6.27
C CYS A 47 8.53 3.39 -5.35
N SER A 48 8.86 3.36 -4.07
CA SER A 48 8.18 2.57 -3.04
C SER A 48 6.70 2.95 -2.88
N GLY A 49 6.36 4.24 -2.99
CA GLY A 49 4.99 4.75 -2.85
C GLY A 49 4.00 4.17 -3.88
N SER A 50 4.50 3.76 -5.05
CA SER A 50 3.69 3.15 -6.10
C SER A 50 3.16 1.74 -5.78
N ILE A 51 3.63 1.10 -4.69
CA ILE A 51 3.37 -0.31 -4.36
C ILE A 51 1.88 -0.69 -4.32
N HIS A 52 1.00 0.23 -3.91
CA HIS A 52 -0.45 0.01 -3.85
C HIS A 52 -1.08 -0.25 -5.22
N ASN A 53 -0.43 0.16 -6.33
CA ASN A 53 -0.93 -0.07 -7.69
C ASN A 53 -0.74 -1.51 -8.18
N PHE A 54 0.09 -2.30 -7.48
CA PHE A 54 0.52 -3.62 -7.94
C PHE A 54 -0.17 -4.78 -7.19
N LEU A 55 -1.08 -4.45 -6.27
CA LEU A 55 -1.94 -5.39 -5.55
C LEU A 55 -3.41 -5.04 -5.80
N GLU A 56 -4.25 -6.07 -5.87
CA GLU A 56 -5.70 -5.88 -5.93
C GLU A 56 -6.22 -5.57 -4.52
N VAL A 57 -6.13 -4.31 -4.11
CA VAL A 57 -6.59 -3.79 -2.81
C VAL A 57 -7.13 -2.37 -2.97
N ASN A 58 -7.76 -1.84 -1.92
CA ASN A 58 -8.00 -0.40 -1.86
C ASN A 58 -6.67 0.35 -1.73
N GLY A 59 -6.32 1.16 -2.73
CA GLY A 59 -5.08 1.93 -2.77
C GLY A 59 -5.32 3.43 -2.61
N ILE A 60 -4.46 4.10 -1.83
CA ILE A 60 -4.40 5.56 -1.75
C ILE A 60 -2.97 5.99 -2.06
N HIS A 61 -2.80 6.85 -3.07
CA HIS A 61 -1.53 7.53 -3.33
C HIS A 61 -1.54 8.87 -2.59
N ALA A 62 -0.87 8.92 -1.44
CA ALA A 62 -0.80 10.09 -0.59
C ALA A 62 0.12 11.17 -1.19
N LEU A 63 0.08 12.36 -0.59
CA LEU A 63 1.06 13.40 -0.87
C LEU A 63 2.41 13.07 -0.21
N HIS A 64 3.47 13.62 -0.78
CA HIS A 64 4.84 13.41 -0.29
C HIS A 64 4.95 13.79 1.19
N GLY A 65 5.46 12.88 2.02
CA GLY A 65 5.61 13.11 3.45
C GLY A 65 4.30 13.11 4.26
N ARG A 66 3.18 12.67 3.66
CA ARG A 66 1.85 12.70 4.31
C ARG A 66 1.16 11.33 4.36
N LEU A 67 1.87 10.26 4.01
CA LEU A 67 1.33 8.91 3.95
C LEU A 67 0.74 8.46 5.30
N LEU A 68 1.44 8.73 6.42
CA LEU A 68 0.99 8.33 7.76
C LEU A 68 -0.22 9.14 8.22
N ALA A 69 -0.28 10.44 7.91
CA ALA A 69 -1.43 11.27 8.25
C ALA A 69 -2.71 10.74 7.56
N GLN A 70 -2.61 10.36 6.28
CA GLN A 70 -3.72 9.75 5.57
C GLN A 70 -4.07 8.35 6.10
N ALA A 71 -3.07 7.49 6.35
CA ALA A 71 -3.29 6.16 6.90
C ALA A 71 -3.99 6.19 8.27
N VAL A 72 -3.59 7.11 9.15
CA VAL A 72 -4.25 7.34 10.44
C VAL A 72 -5.70 7.78 10.22
N GLY A 73 -5.95 8.72 9.31
CA GLY A 73 -7.31 9.15 8.97
C GLY A 73 -8.21 8.00 8.51
N VAL A 74 -7.70 7.13 7.62
CA VAL A 74 -8.42 5.93 7.17
C VAL A 74 -8.76 5.02 8.34
N LYS A 75 -7.78 4.72 9.19
CA LYS A 75 -7.97 3.80 10.32
C LYS A 75 -8.93 4.35 11.38
N LEU A 76 -8.91 5.67 11.61
CA LEU A 76 -9.84 6.33 12.51
C LEU A 76 -11.27 6.35 11.94
N ALA A 77 -11.42 6.56 10.64
CA ALA A 77 -12.72 6.60 9.98
C ALA A 77 -13.39 5.21 9.94
N ASN A 78 -12.61 4.14 9.75
CA ASN A 78 -13.11 2.77 9.83
C ASN A 78 -12.11 1.84 10.53
N PRO A 79 -12.30 1.60 11.84
CA PRO A 79 -11.41 0.74 12.62
C PRO A 79 -11.42 -0.73 12.21
N ALA A 80 -12.41 -1.21 11.44
CA ALA A 80 -12.47 -2.59 10.98
C ALA A 80 -11.47 -2.88 9.83
N LEU A 81 -11.05 -1.86 9.08
CA LEU A 81 -10.11 -2.04 7.97
C LEU A 81 -8.71 -2.37 8.47
N THR A 82 -8.01 -3.23 7.74
CA THR A 82 -6.57 -3.40 7.88
C THR A 82 -5.90 -2.33 7.04
N VAL A 83 -5.17 -1.41 7.68
CA VAL A 83 -4.51 -0.29 6.99
C VAL A 83 -3.01 -0.50 7.05
N VAL A 84 -2.37 -0.51 5.88
CA VAL A 84 -0.92 -0.63 5.74
C VAL A 84 -0.40 0.61 5.04
N ALA A 85 0.60 1.22 5.66
CA ALA A 85 1.29 2.41 5.19
C ALA A 85 2.64 1.98 4.59
N ALA A 86 2.90 2.30 3.32
CA ALA A 86 4.12 1.93 2.62
C ALA A 86 4.72 3.12 1.87
N GLY A 87 5.96 3.47 2.23
CA GLY A 87 6.67 4.61 1.66
C GLY A 87 8.17 4.43 1.74
N GLY A 88 8.90 5.32 1.06
CA GLY A 88 10.35 5.34 1.09
C GLY A 88 10.86 5.93 2.39
N ASP A 89 12.15 5.77 2.64
CA ASP A 89 12.88 6.43 3.71
C ASP A 89 12.72 7.96 3.64
N GLY A 90 12.92 8.57 2.47
CA GLY A 90 12.73 10.00 2.27
C GLY A 90 11.27 10.46 2.36
N ASP A 91 10.29 9.60 2.10
CA ASP A 91 8.87 9.94 2.27
C ASP A 91 8.43 9.81 3.74
N GLY A 92 9.02 8.89 4.49
CA GLY A 92 8.63 8.60 5.88
C GLY A 92 9.36 9.44 6.94
N TYR A 93 10.61 9.84 6.69
CA TYR A 93 11.48 10.47 7.70
C TYR A 93 11.84 11.94 7.41
N ALA A 94 11.35 12.52 6.31
CA ALA A 94 11.55 13.94 5.98
C ALA A 94 10.53 14.88 6.65
#